data_AF-A0AAV3XJX5-F1
#
_entry.id   AF-A0AAV3XJX5-F1
#
_cell.length_a   1.000
_cell.length_b   1.000
_cell.length_c   1.000
_cell.angle_alpha   90.00
_cell.angle_beta   90.00
_cell.angle_gamma   90.00
#
_symmetry.space_group_name_H-M   'P 1'
#
loop_
_entity.id
_entity.type
_entity.pdbx_description
1 polymer ?
#
loop_
_entity_poly.entity_id
_entity_poly.type
_entity_poly.pdbx_seq_one_letter_code
_entity_poly.pdbx_strand_id
1 'polypeptide(L)' 'MFGLFGSDRNDDEEEENTEAENRHAVTSPENCDKMAKKYGWELDRVEKTGRVPLGYDCVFKGKQTSFWDMWQDHQDAEE' A
#
# COMPACT_ATOMS: atom_id res chain seq x y z
N MET A 1 46.86 -8.43 12.75
CA MET A 1 45.68 -8.03 13.55
C MET A 1 45.15 -6.73 12.97
N PHE A 2 44.31 -6.79 11.92
CA PHE A 2 43.46 -5.68 11.50
C PHE A 2 42.12 -6.28 11.12
N GLY A 3 41.08 -5.79 11.79
CA GLY A 3 39.80 -6.45 11.97
C GLY A 3 38.93 -6.48 10.72
N LEU A 4 37.98 -7.39 10.79
CA LEU A 4 36.84 -7.56 9.91
C LEU A 4 36.02 -6.26 9.90
N PHE A 5 35.81 -5.66 8.72
CA PHE A 5 34.75 -4.66 8.54
C PHE A 5 33.42 -5.41 8.52
N GLY A 6 32.85 -5.60 9.71
CA GLY A 6 31.49 -6.09 9.90
C GLY A 6 30.48 -5.09 9.38
N SER A 7 29.49 -5.61 8.66
CA SER A 7 28.16 -5.03 8.48
C SER A 7 27.64 -4.45 9.77
N ASP A 8 27.01 -3.27 9.69
CA ASP A 8 25.76 -2.97 10.40
C ASP A 8 25.25 -1.65 9.81
N ARG A 9 24.58 -1.75 8.65
CA ARG A 9 23.64 -0.69 8.27
C ARG A 9 22.43 -0.93 9.15
N ASN A 10 22.33 -0.10 10.19
CA ASN A 10 21.12 0.04 10.99
C ASN A 10 19.99 0.41 10.03
N ASP A 11 19.18 -0.58 9.67
CA ASP A 11 17.80 -0.38 9.24
C ASP A 11 17.06 0.04 10.51
N ASP A 12 16.98 1.36 10.74
CA ASP A 12 16.02 1.92 11.67
C ASP A 12 14.63 1.62 11.09
N GLU A 13 14.10 0.44 11.44
CA GLU A 13 12.67 0.13 11.36
C GLU A 13 11.96 1.06 12.35
N GLU A 14 11.71 2.29 11.92
CA GLU A 14 10.60 3.07 12.47
C GLU A 14 9.32 2.31 12.10
N GLU A 15 8.95 1.34 12.95
CA GLU A 15 7.58 0.84 13.04
C GLU A 15 6.71 2.00 13.56
N GLU A 16 6.46 2.97 12.68
CA GLU A 16 5.38 3.90 12.85
C GLU A 16 4.10 3.05 12.89
N ASN A 17 3.32 3.19 13.95
CA ASN A 17 2.03 2.53 14.15
C ASN A 17 0.98 3.07 13.17
N THR A 18 1.34 3.27 11.91
CA THR A 18 0.43 3.61 10.83
C THR A 18 -0.31 2.33 10.50
N GLU A 19 -1.62 2.29 10.84
CA GLU A 19 -2.53 1.28 10.29
C GLU A 19 -2.21 1.11 8.80
N ALA A 20 -2.01 -0.13 8.34
CA ALA A 20 -1.60 -0.38 6.97
C ALA A 20 -2.54 0.35 5.98
N GLU A 21 -1.97 1.08 5.02
CA GLU A 21 -2.71 1.88 4.05
C GLU A 21 -2.67 1.23 2.66
N ASN A 22 -3.78 1.32 1.94
CA ASN A 22 -3.87 0.94 0.54
C ASN A 22 -4.11 2.18 -0.32
N ARG A 23 -3.20 2.47 -1.27
CA ARG A 23 -3.14 3.74 -2.00
C ARG A 23 -3.37 3.53 -3.49
N HIS A 24 -4.36 4.23 -4.03
CA HIS A 24 -4.72 4.13 -5.45
C HIS A 24 -4.82 5.50 -6.12
N ALA A 25 -4.02 5.73 -7.16
CA ALA A 25 -4.03 6.98 -7.92
C ALA A 25 -5.24 7.04 -8.88
N VAL A 26 -5.92 8.18 -8.93
CA VAL A 26 -7.11 8.44 -9.74
C VAL A 26 -7.07 9.82 -10.41
N THR A 27 -7.83 9.97 -11.49
CA THR A 27 -7.95 11.22 -12.26
C THR A 27 -8.81 12.29 -11.57
N SER A 28 -9.77 11.89 -10.75
CA SER A 28 -10.74 12.76 -10.09
C SER A 28 -11.07 12.22 -8.69
N PRO A 29 -11.26 13.07 -7.68
CA PRO A 29 -11.52 12.63 -6.30
C PRO A 29 -12.80 11.81 -6.15
N GLU A 30 -13.82 12.05 -6.98
CA GLU A 30 -15.08 11.27 -6.96
C GLU A 30 -14.89 9.78 -7.27
N ASN A 31 -13.78 9.41 -7.91
CA ASN A 31 -13.49 8.02 -8.20
C ASN A 31 -13.13 7.23 -6.94
N CYS A 32 -12.66 7.90 -5.87
CA CYS A 32 -12.38 7.26 -4.59
C CYS A 32 -13.66 6.71 -3.96
N ASP A 33 -14.74 7.49 -3.92
CA ASP A 33 -16.04 7.04 -3.40
C ASP A 33 -16.64 5.91 -4.22
N LYS A 34 -16.51 5.98 -5.56
CA LYS A 34 -16.99 4.92 -6.46
C LYS A 34 -16.23 3.62 -6.22
N MET A 35 -14.92 3.71 -5.99
CA MET A 35 -14.05 2.57 -5.70
C MET A 35 -14.38 1.97 -4.32
N ALA A 36 -14.51 2.81 -3.29
CA ALA A 36 -14.93 2.41 -1.94
C ALA A 36 -16.23 1.60 -1.98
N LYS A 37 -17.26 2.13 -2.65
CA LYS A 37 -18.57 1.47 -2.78
C LYS A 37 -18.51 0.18 -3.59
N LYS A 38 -17.72 0.16 -4.67
CA LYS A 38 -17.62 -0.99 -5.56
C LYS A 38 -16.96 -2.19 -4.88
N TYR A 39 -15.92 -1.95 -4.08
CA TYR A 39 -15.11 -3.01 -3.46
C TYR A 39 -15.38 -3.21 -1.97
N GLY A 40 -16.24 -2.38 -1.37
CA GLY A 40 -16.50 -2.42 0.07
C GLY A 40 -15.31 -1.95 0.92
N TRP A 41 -14.41 -1.14 0.35
CA TRP A 41 -13.25 -0.60 1.06
C TRP A 41 -13.64 0.63 1.87
N GLU A 42 -13.05 0.77 3.06
CA GLU A 42 -13.20 1.96 3.91
C GLU A 42 -12.22 3.04 3.41
N LEU A 43 -12.78 4.09 2.79
CA LEU A 43 -12.00 5.25 2.36
C LEU A 43 -11.60 6.07 3.59
N ASP A 44 -10.30 6.16 3.86
CA ASP A 44 -9.76 6.95 4.96
C ASP A 44 -9.63 8.42 4.55
N ARG A 45 -8.96 8.69 3.41
CA ARG A 45 -8.77 10.06 2.90
C ARG A 45 -8.49 10.11 1.40
N VAL A 46 -8.63 11.32 0.84
CA VAL A 46 -8.26 11.64 -0.55
C VAL A 46 -7.16 12.70 -0.56
N GLU A 47 -6.03 12.39 -1.16
CA GLU A 47 -4.85 13.27 -1.21
C GLU A 47 -4.67 13.84 -2.63
N LYS A 48 -4.49 15.15 -2.76
CA LYS A 48 -4.17 15.77 -4.06
C LYS A 48 -2.67 15.73 -4.29
N THR A 49 -2.23 15.05 -5.35
CA THR A 49 -0.80 14.74 -5.57
C THR A 49 -0.13 15.58 -6.65
N GLY A 50 -0.89 16.42 -7.36
CA GLY A 50 -0.36 17.31 -8.41
C GLY A 50 0.14 16.60 -9.67
N ARG A 51 0.10 15.26 -9.69
CA ARG A 51 0.46 14.41 -10.83
C ARG A 51 -0.59 14.52 -11.93
N VAL A 52 -0.18 14.38 -13.19
CA VAL A 52 -1.09 14.38 -14.34
C VAL A 52 -0.82 13.10 -15.16
N PRO A 53 -1.86 12.34 -15.56
CA PRO A 53 -3.30 12.63 -15.43
C PRO A 53 -3.93 12.25 -14.07
N LEU A 54 -3.21 11.54 -13.20
CA LEU A 54 -3.74 11.00 -11.94
C LEU A 54 -3.42 11.93 -10.75
N GLY A 55 -4.16 13.03 -10.66
CA GLY A 55 -3.88 14.11 -9.70
C GLY A 55 -4.31 13.87 -8.26
N TYR A 56 -4.90 12.71 -7.96
CA TYR A 56 -5.42 12.38 -6.64
C TYR A 56 -5.06 10.95 -6.27
N ASP A 57 -4.86 10.69 -4.99
CA ASP A 57 -4.72 9.35 -4.41
C ASP A 57 -5.88 9.08 -3.46
N CYS A 58 -6.50 7.92 -3.61
CA CYS A 58 -7.45 7.36 -2.67
C CYS A 58 -6.68 6.52 -1.67
N VAL A 59 -6.77 6.86 -0.38
CA VAL A 59 -6.14 6.12 0.72
C VAL A 59 -7.23 5.35 1.45
N PHE A 60 -7.15 4.03 1.43
CA PHE A 60 -8.08 3.13 2.10
C PHE A 60 -7.39 2.48 3.30
N LYS A 61 -8.20 2.11 4.30
CA LYS A 61 -7.71 1.29 5.42
C LYS A 61 -7.43 -0.14 4.97
N GLY A 62 -6.36 -0.72 5.51
CA GLY A 62 -5.97 -2.10 5.28
C GLY A 62 -4.75 -2.25 4.37
N LYS A 63 -4.15 -3.45 4.40
CA LYS A 63 -2.94 -3.78 3.66
C LYS A 63 -3.20 -3.81 2.16
N GLN A 64 -2.31 -3.17 1.37
CA GLN A 64 -2.29 -3.34 -0.07
C GLN A 64 -1.79 -4.73 -0.46
N THR A 65 -2.56 -5.44 -1.28
CA THR A 65 -2.22 -6.77 -1.80
C THR A 65 -1.64 -6.66 -3.21
N SER A 66 -0.56 -7.38 -3.47
CA SER A 66 0.04 -7.53 -4.79
C SER A 66 -0.56 -8.69 -5.57
N PHE A 67 -0.23 -8.77 -6.85
CA PHE A 67 -0.57 -9.93 -7.68
C PHE A 67 -0.04 -11.25 -7.09
N TRP A 68 1.17 -11.24 -6.52
CA TRP A 68 1.80 -12.44 -5.99
C TRP A 68 1.13 -12.95 -4.71
N ASP A 69 0.66 -12.03 -3.84
CA ASP A 69 -0.09 -12.41 -2.63
C ASP A 69 -1.33 -13.24 -2.99
N MET A 70 -2.08 -12.77 -4.00
CA MET A 70 -3.29 -13.46 -4.47
C MET A 70 -2.97 -14.78 -5.21
N TRP A 71 -1.84 -14.86 -5.91
CA TRP A 71 -1.46 -16.06 -6.66
C TRP A 71 -1.00 -17.20 -5.74
N GLN A 72 -0.45 -16.89 -4.57
CA GLN A 72 -0.06 -17.89 -3.57
C GLN A 72 -1.29 -18.48 -2.87
N ASP A 73 -2.28 -17.67 -2.52
CA ASP A 73 -3.55 -18.12 -1.91
C ASP A 73 -4.28 -19.18 -2.77
N HIS A 74 -4.09 -19.16 -4.09
CA HIS A 74 -4.70 -20.13 -5.01
C HIS A 74 -3.93 -21.46 -5.13
N GLN A 75 -2.68 -21.54 -4.67
CA GLN A 75 -1.89 -22.80 -4.69
C GLN A 75 -2.09 -23.62 -3.42
N ASP A 76 -2.39 -22.97 -2.29
CA ASP A 76 -2.51 -23.62 -0.98
C ASP A 76 -3.93 -24.20 -0.71
N ALA A 77 -4.85 -24.10 -1.67
CA ALA A 77 -6.22 -24.62 -1.56
C ALA A 77 -6.40 -26.05 -2.13
N GLU A 78 -5.32 -26.71 -2.57
CA GLU A 78 -5.34 -28.07 -3.16
C GLU A 78 -4.90 -29.19 -2.19
N GLU A 79 -5.07 -29.04 -0.86
CA GLU A 79 -4.83 -30.13 0.12
C GLU A 79 -6.12 -30.79 0.64
#